data_AF-A0A0A9YP44-F1
#
_entry.id   AF-A0A0A9YP44-F1
#
_cell.length_a   1.000
_cell.length_b   1.000
_cell.length_c   1.000
_cell.angle_alpha   90.00
_cell.angle_beta   90.00
_cell.angle_gamma   90.00
#
_symmetry.space_group_name_H-M   'P 1'
#
loop_
_entity.id
_entity.type
_entity.pdbx_description
1 polymer ?
#
loop_
_entity_poly.entity_id
_entity_poly.type
_entity_poly.pdbx_seq_one_letter_code
_entity_poly.pdbx_strand_id
1 'polypeptide(L)'
;MSKMPICYFFQTHGTCKEGDKCKFRHTKQQQARFECPSYNNGFCINGPNCKQLHVRRDLCLRYLAGFCPDGPNCILGHPKFMEKHTGVAPVWKSNTKNENSSSVSQQQQPQPQ
;
A
#
# COMPACT_ATOMS: atom_id res chain seq x y z
N MET A 1 -11.47 -40.80 2.43
CA MET A 1 -10.18 -40.52 3.11
C MET A 1 -10.42 -39.56 4.26
N SER A 2 -10.28 -40.00 5.51
CA SER A 2 -10.50 -39.16 6.71
C SER A 2 -9.26 -38.32 7.01
N LYS A 3 -9.42 -36.98 7.07
CA LYS A 3 -8.33 -36.05 7.40
C LYS A 3 -8.13 -36.02 8.93
N MET A 4 -6.88 -36.10 9.40
CA MET A 4 -6.55 -36.12 10.83
C MET A 4 -7.04 -34.84 11.55
N PRO A 5 -7.67 -34.95 12.73
CA PRO A 5 -8.26 -33.80 13.41
C PRO A 5 -7.22 -32.76 13.87
N ILE A 6 -7.69 -31.52 14.00
CA ILE A 6 -6.88 -30.37 14.44
C ILE A 6 -6.72 -30.43 15.97
N CYS A 7 -5.54 -30.08 16.48
CA CYS A 7 -5.29 -30.01 17.91
C CYS A 7 -6.06 -28.84 18.54
N TYR A 8 -6.99 -29.12 19.46
CA TYR A 8 -7.78 -28.10 20.15
C TYR A 8 -6.90 -27.13 20.94
N PHE A 9 -5.92 -27.63 21.70
CA PHE A 9 -5.04 -26.78 22.52
C PHE A 9 -4.19 -25.84 21.68
N PHE A 10 -3.60 -26.34 20.60
CA PHE A 10 -2.81 -25.51 19.68
C PHE A 10 -3.68 -24.50 18.93
N GLN A 11 -4.91 -24.88 18.61
CA GLN A 11 -5.86 -24.00 17.93
C GLN A 11 -6.32 -22.85 18.84
N THR A 12 -6.62 -23.12 20.11
CA THR A 12 -7.14 -22.10 21.03
C THR A 12 -6.04 -21.27 21.68
N HIS A 13 -4.94 -21.92 22.11
CA HIS A 13 -3.88 -21.28 22.89
C HIS A 13 -2.59 -21.04 22.11
N GLY A 14 -2.53 -21.41 20.83
CA GLY A 14 -1.34 -21.30 19.99
C GLY A 14 -0.17 -22.19 20.40
N THR A 15 -0.33 -22.98 21.47
CA THR A 15 0.71 -23.81 22.09
C THR A 15 0.10 -25.15 22.54
N CYS A 16 0.89 -26.21 22.45
CA CYS A 16 0.49 -27.56 22.87
C CYS A 16 1.55 -28.12 23.80
N LYS A 17 1.12 -28.81 24.87
CA LYS A 17 2.01 -29.44 25.86
C LYS A 17 2.90 -30.53 25.24
N GLU A 18 2.36 -31.29 24.29
CA GLU A 18 3.11 -32.31 23.54
C GLU A 18 4.06 -31.72 22.47
N GLY A 19 3.98 -30.41 22.19
CA GLY A 19 4.78 -29.77 21.14
C GLY A 19 4.68 -30.49 19.79
N ASP A 20 5.81 -30.74 19.12
CA ASP A 20 5.85 -31.40 17.81
C ASP A 20 5.50 -32.90 17.85
N LYS A 21 5.41 -33.53 19.03
CA LYS A 21 4.99 -34.93 19.19
C LYS A 21 3.47 -35.10 19.29
N CYS A 22 2.70 -34.02 19.11
CA CYS A 22 1.25 -34.09 19.22
C CYS A 22 0.64 -34.98 18.13
N LYS A 23 -0.24 -35.90 18.55
CA LYS A 23 -1.02 -36.78 17.65
C LYS A 23 -2.01 -36.02 16.75
N PHE A 24 -2.27 -34.76 17.06
CA PHE A 24 -3.22 -33.91 16.35
C PHE A 24 -2.49 -32.86 15.52
N ARG A 25 -3.11 -32.41 14.43
CA ARG A 25 -2.46 -31.47 13.51
C ARG A 25 -2.37 -30.06 14.11
N HIS A 26 -1.16 -29.51 14.18
CA HIS A 26 -0.90 -28.11 14.48
C HIS A 26 -1.00 -27.26 13.20
N THR A 27 -1.99 -26.38 13.12
CA THR A 27 -2.13 -25.42 12.00
C THR A 27 -1.95 -24.03 12.56
N LYS A 28 -0.89 -23.31 12.16
CA LYS A 28 -0.78 -21.88 12.45
C LYS A 28 -1.80 -21.16 11.57
N GLN A 29 -2.93 -20.74 12.15
CA GLN A 29 -4.02 -20.05 11.46
C GLN A 29 -3.65 -18.67 10.86
N GLN A 30 -2.39 -18.22 10.93
CA GLN A 30 -2.03 -16.82 10.73
C GLN A 30 -0.87 -16.58 9.77
N GLN A 31 -0.82 -17.28 8.63
CA GLN A 31 0.11 -16.91 7.55
C GLN A 31 -0.50 -15.96 6.51
N ALA A 32 -1.73 -15.48 6.70
CA ALA A 32 -2.26 -14.33 5.96
C ALA A 32 -2.16 -13.08 6.85
N ARG A 33 -0.95 -12.58 7.11
CA ARG A 33 -0.79 -11.35 7.92
C ARG A 33 -0.35 -10.12 7.17
N PHE A 34 0.05 -10.24 5.90
CA PHE A 34 0.47 -9.08 5.11
C PHE A 34 -0.02 -9.20 3.67
N GLU A 35 -0.39 -8.05 3.11
CA GLU A 35 -0.67 -7.91 1.68
C GLU A 35 0.57 -8.23 0.86
N CYS A 36 0.39 -8.85 -0.30
CA CYS A 36 1.49 -9.11 -1.21
C CYS A 36 2.00 -7.80 -1.81
N PRO A 37 3.26 -7.38 -1.55
CA PRO A 37 3.78 -6.12 -2.05
C PRO A 37 3.87 -6.12 -3.58
N SER A 38 4.22 -7.25 -4.20
CA SER A 38 4.25 -7.39 -5.66
C SER A 38 2.85 -7.24 -6.28
N TYR A 39 1.83 -7.89 -5.71
CA TYR A 39 0.45 -7.74 -6.17
C TYR A 39 -0.07 -6.30 -5.96
N ASN A 40 0.30 -5.66 -4.85
CA ASN A 40 -0.05 -4.26 -4.57
C ASN A 40 0.57 -3.28 -5.58
N ASN A 41 1.69 -3.66 -6.20
CA ASN A 41 2.34 -2.90 -7.28
C ASN A 41 1.76 -3.25 -8.67
N GLY A 42 0.84 -4.20 -8.76
CA GLY A 42 0.09 -4.51 -9.98
C GLY A 42 0.13 -5.99 -10.37
N PHE A 43 1.27 -6.66 -10.20
CA PHE A 43 1.42 -8.05 -10.63
C PHE A 43 2.27 -8.89 -9.68
N CYS A 44 1.79 -10.11 -9.39
CA CYS A 44 2.50 -11.08 -8.58
C CYS A 44 2.82 -12.33 -9.42
N ILE A 45 4.10 -12.68 -9.52
CA ILE A 45 4.59 -13.85 -10.28
C ILE A 45 4.02 -15.17 -9.77
N ASN A 46 3.72 -15.27 -8.47
CA ASN A 46 3.14 -16.47 -7.87
C ASN A 46 1.65 -16.64 -8.22
N GLY A 47 1.01 -15.62 -8.81
CA GLY A 47 -0.38 -15.66 -9.22
C GLY A 47 -1.33 -16.09 -8.10
N PRO A 48 -2.35 -16.92 -8.38
CA PRO A 48 -3.35 -17.33 -7.38
C PRO A 48 -2.78 -18.22 -6.27
N ASN A 49 -1.57 -18.77 -6.44
CA ASN A 49 -0.92 -19.63 -5.44
C ASN A 49 0.00 -18.85 -4.49
N CYS A 50 -0.07 -17.51 -4.50
CA CYS A 50 0.74 -16.70 -3.60
C CYS A 50 0.36 -16.97 -2.13
N LYS A 51 1.39 -17.10 -1.28
CA LYS A 51 1.22 -17.29 0.17
C LYS A 51 0.73 -16.03 0.88
N GLN A 52 0.82 -14.86 0.22
CA GLN A 52 0.43 -13.56 0.76
C GLN A 52 -0.94 -13.12 0.24
N LEU A 53 -1.60 -12.20 0.95
CA LEU A 53 -2.95 -11.76 0.60
C LEU A 53 -2.93 -10.87 -0.64
N HIS A 54 -3.63 -11.31 -1.69
CA HIS A 54 -3.91 -10.50 -2.87
C HIS A 54 -5.20 -9.72 -2.63
N VAL A 55 -5.09 -8.43 -2.31
CA VAL A 55 -6.25 -7.55 -2.17
C VAL A 55 -6.45 -6.82 -3.50
N ARG A 56 -7.57 -7.11 -4.17
CA ARG A 56 -7.99 -6.42 -5.38
C ARG A 56 -8.70 -5.13 -5.00
N ARG A 57 -8.28 -3.99 -5.58
CA ARG A 57 -8.91 -2.69 -5.40
C ARG A 57 -9.63 -2.31 -6.68
N ASP A 58 -10.79 -1.70 -6.56
CA ASP A 58 -11.50 -1.19 -7.73
C ASP A 58 -10.77 0.01 -8.30
N LEU A 59 -10.54 -0.01 -9.61
CA LEU A 59 -9.78 1.02 -10.30
C LEU A 59 -10.58 2.33 -10.33
N CYS A 60 -9.91 3.43 -10.03
CA CYS A 60 -10.52 4.75 -10.20
C CYS A 60 -10.70 5.07 -11.68
N LEU A 61 -11.95 5.13 -12.15
CA LEU A 61 -12.25 5.46 -13.54
C LEU A 61 -11.78 6.86 -13.94
N ARG A 62 -11.84 7.84 -13.01
CA ARG A 62 -11.34 9.21 -13.25
C ARG A 62 -9.83 9.21 -13.48
N TYR A 63 -9.09 8.48 -12.65
CA TYR A 63 -7.65 8.32 -12.82
C TYR A 63 -7.32 7.60 -14.13
N LEU A 64 -8.07 6.54 -14.48
CA LEU A 64 -7.89 5.83 -15.75
C LEU A 64 -8.16 6.73 -16.96
N ALA A 65 -9.11 7.67 -16.85
CA ALA A 65 -9.37 8.70 -17.86
C ALA A 65 -8.28 9.79 -17.92
N GLY A 66 -7.30 9.77 -17.01
CA GLY A 66 -6.10 10.61 -17.03
C GLY A 66 -5.95 11.53 -15.83
N PHE A 67 -7.03 11.84 -15.10
CA PHE A 67 -6.95 12.75 -13.95
C PHE A 67 -7.98 12.43 -12.87
N CYS A 68 -7.49 12.28 -11.63
CA CYS A 68 -8.34 12.18 -10.44
C CYS A 68 -8.05 13.36 -9.51
N PRO A 69 -9.05 14.19 -9.14
CA PRO A 69 -8.87 15.34 -8.26
C PRO A 69 -8.42 14.93 -6.84
N ASP A 70 -8.77 13.71 -6.42
CA ASP A 70 -8.40 13.16 -5.11
C ASP A 70 -6.90 12.77 -5.04
N GLY A 71 -6.20 12.73 -6.19
CA GLY A 71 -4.78 12.45 -6.28
C GLY A 71 -4.37 11.13 -5.61
N PRO A 72 -3.26 11.07 -4.86
CA PRO A 72 -2.82 9.85 -4.17
C PRO A 72 -3.71 9.45 -2.99
N ASN A 73 -4.60 10.35 -2.54
CA ASN A 73 -5.49 10.12 -1.41
C ASN A 73 -6.87 9.58 -1.84
N CYS A 74 -7.04 9.22 -3.11
CA CYS A 74 -8.30 8.66 -3.59
C CYS A 74 -8.63 7.35 -2.88
N ILE A 75 -9.91 7.17 -2.54
CA ILE A 75 -10.42 5.93 -1.93
C ILE A 75 -10.39 4.73 -2.89
N LEU A 76 -10.37 5.01 -4.20
CA LEU A 76 -10.29 4.01 -5.25
C LEU A 76 -8.83 3.73 -5.62
N GLY A 77 -8.56 2.53 -6.13
CA GLY A 77 -7.22 2.09 -6.46
C GLY A 77 -6.62 2.87 -7.64
N HIS A 78 -5.47 3.49 -7.40
CA HIS A 78 -4.59 4.04 -8.45
C HIS A 78 -3.38 3.11 -8.64
N PRO A 79 -2.98 2.77 -9.88
CA PRO A 79 -1.72 2.12 -10.17
C PRO A 79 -0.55 2.88 -9.54
N LYS A 80 0.27 2.21 -8.73
CA LYS A 80 1.52 2.78 -8.21
C LYS A 80 2.56 2.77 -9.32
N PHE A 81 2.62 3.83 -10.12
CA PHE A 81 3.63 3.98 -11.15
C PHE A 81 4.99 4.21 -10.48
N MET A 82 5.91 3.25 -10.59
CA MET A 82 7.29 3.42 -10.10
C MET A 82 8.07 4.28 -11.11
N GLU A 83 8.32 5.52 -10.72
CA GLU A 83 8.86 6.65 -11.51
C GLU A 83 10.25 6.47 -12.17
N LYS A 84 10.85 5.27 -12.23
CA LYS A 84 12.30 5.16 -12.43
C LYS A 84 12.81 5.29 -13.88
N HIS A 85 11.97 5.27 -14.91
CA HIS A 85 12.46 5.16 -16.30
C HIS A 85 11.81 6.05 -17.36
N THR A 86 10.80 6.85 -17.01
CA THR A 86 10.21 7.79 -17.97
C THR A 86 10.34 9.18 -17.37
N GLY A 87 11.08 10.07 -18.04
CA GLY A 87 11.23 11.48 -17.65
C GLY A 87 9.92 12.30 -17.69
N VAL A 88 8.77 11.65 -17.55
CA VAL A 88 7.45 12.24 -17.45
C VAL A 88 6.99 12.03 -16.01
N ALA A 89 7.17 13.05 -15.19
CA ALA A 89 6.66 13.05 -13.83
C ALA A 89 5.12 12.99 -13.85
N PRO A 90 4.47 12.27 -12.92
CA PRO A 90 3.03 12.31 -12.80
C PRO A 90 2.57 13.76 -12.51
N VAL A 91 1.50 14.18 -13.19
CA VAL A 91 0.90 15.54 -13.15
C VAL A 91 0.45 15.96 -11.73
N TRP A 92 0.52 15.06 -10.74
CA TRP A 92 0.02 15.28 -9.38
C TRP A 92 0.90 16.16 -8.49
N LYS A 93 2.06 16.67 -8.92
CA LYS A 93 2.89 17.58 -8.08
C LYS A 93 2.09 18.82 -7.69
N SER A 94 1.39 18.72 -6.56
CA SER A 94 0.62 19.76 -5.93
C SER A 94 1.57 20.85 -5.50
N ASN A 95 1.28 22.09 -5.94
CA ASN A 95 1.93 23.30 -5.47
C ASN A 95 1.92 23.35 -3.94
N THR A 96 3.03 23.00 -3.30
CA THR A 96 3.38 23.51 -1.97
C THR A 96 4.43 24.60 -2.16
N LYS A 97 4.03 25.74 -2.72
CA LYS A 97 4.73 27.00 -2.45
C LYS A 97 4.28 27.43 -1.07
N ASN A 98 5.10 27.18 -0.05
CA ASN A 98 5.00 27.93 1.19
C ASN A 98 5.51 29.34 0.88
N GLU A 99 4.60 30.24 0.56
CA GLU A 99 4.93 31.66 0.51
C GLU A 99 5.20 32.14 1.94
N ASN A 100 6.45 32.01 2.38
CA ASN A 100 6.97 32.86 3.43
C ASN A 100 8.34 33.38 3.00
N SER A 101 8.30 34.43 2.19
CA SER A 101 9.40 35.37 1.99
C SER A 101 8.74 36.72 1.72
N SER A 102 8.28 37.34 2.80
CA SER A 102 7.95 38.76 2.84
C SER A 102 9.22 39.55 2.54
N SER A 103 9.49 39.79 1.26
CA SER A 103 10.38 40.87 0.83
C SER A 103 9.61 42.19 0.96
N VAL A 104 9.78 42.87 2.09
CA VAL A 104 9.48 44.30 2.23
C VAL A 104 10.80 45.01 2.50
N SER A 105 11.60 45.14 1.45
CA SER A 105 12.65 46.18 1.40
C SER A 105 12.01 47.39 0.72
N GLN A 106 11.54 48.32 1.55
CA GLN A 106 11.07 49.63 1.10
C GLN A 106 12.28 50.41 0.56
N GLN A 107 12.39 50.51 -0.76
CA GLN A 107 13.25 51.50 -1.40
C GLN A 107 12.47 52.81 -1.48
N GLN A 108 12.85 53.78 -0.65
CA GLN A 108 12.40 55.16 -0.76
C GLN A 108 13.08 55.82 -1.97
N GLN A 109 12.27 56.31 -2.91
CA GLN A 109 12.72 57.16 -4.01
C GLN A 109 13.17 58.52 -3.48
N PRO A 110 14.26 59.13 -4.00
CA PRO A 110 14.56 60.53 -3.76
C PRO A 110 13.61 61.44 -4.56
N GLN A 111 13.14 62.51 -3.91
CA GLN A 111 12.32 63.57 -4.50
C GLN A 111 13.19 64.55 -5.31
N PRO A 112 12.72 65.07 -6.46
CA PRO A 112 13.37 66.19 -7.14
C PRO A 112 12.92 67.55 -6.57
N GLN A 113 13.86 68.50 -6.52
CA GLN A 113 13.65 69.95 -6.53
C GLN A 113 14.56 70.52 -7.62
#